data_AF-A0A1M6Q352-F1
#
_entry.id   AF-A0A1M6Q352-F1
#
_cell.length_a   1.000
_cell.length_b   1.000
_cell.length_c   1.000
_cell.angle_alpha   90.00
_cell.angle_beta   90.00
_cell.angle_gamma   90.00
#
_symmetry.space_group_name_H-M   'P 1'
#
loop_
_entity.id
_entity.type
_entity.pdbx_description
1 polymer ?
#
loop_
_entity_poly.entity_id
_entity_poly.type
_entity_poly.pdbx_seq_one_letter_code
_entity_poly.pdbx_strand_id
1 'polypeptide(L)'
;MGIFNDEDDANKTPRTDNLIGNLKGYLDTRLDLVRLEVQEKVKGAVVGTMHGVAMATIGLFFFLFLNIFLGLLLNELLDSSYWGFGILAGFYLVLLIIFLVGVDKKAFQGMADKMLDNTIYKSDKRQA
;
A
#
# COMPACT_ATOMS: atom_id res chain seq x y z
N MET A 1 40.54 72.08 -19.87
CA MET A 1 40.65 70.77 -20.55
C MET A 1 40.90 69.77 -19.45
N GLY A 2 39.87 69.04 -19.00
CA GLY A 2 39.67 67.64 -19.36
C GLY A 2 40.76 66.80 -18.69
N ILE A 3 40.49 65.91 -17.75
CA ILE A 3 39.61 64.74 -17.89
C ILE A 3 39.18 64.28 -16.49
N PHE A 4 37.91 63.95 -16.37
CA PHE A 4 37.30 63.25 -15.25
C PHE A 4 37.91 61.86 -15.14
N ASN A 5 38.52 61.53 -14.00
CA ASN A 5 38.93 60.16 -13.68
C ASN A 5 37.80 59.50 -12.86
N ASP A 6 36.72 59.16 -13.57
CA ASP A 6 35.54 58.43 -13.07
C ASP A 6 35.69 56.92 -13.36
N GLU A 7 36.80 56.32 -12.96
CA GLU A 7 37.02 54.88 -13.11
C GLU A 7 37.72 54.40 -11.85
N ASP A 8 36.96 53.77 -10.94
CA ASP A 8 37.38 52.66 -10.05
C ASP A 8 36.35 52.34 -8.95
N ASP A 9 35.05 52.46 -9.24
CA ASP A 9 33.96 52.07 -8.31
C ASP A 9 33.23 50.78 -8.79
N ALA A 10 34.01 49.86 -9.36
CA ALA A 10 33.55 48.61 -9.98
C ALA A 10 33.56 47.38 -9.04
N ASN A 11 33.38 47.59 -7.73
CA ASN A 11 33.17 46.49 -6.79
C ASN A 11 31.95 46.75 -5.89
N LYS A 12 30.76 46.66 -6.50
CA LYS A 12 29.48 46.62 -5.79
C LYS A 12 28.72 45.34 -6.16
N THR A 13 29.19 44.19 -5.70
CA THR A 13 28.33 42.98 -5.64
C THR A 13 28.23 42.32 -4.25
N PRO A 14 28.07 43.05 -3.12
CA PRO A 14 27.68 42.43 -1.85
C PRO A 14 26.20 42.01 -1.82
N ARG A 15 25.34 42.49 -2.73
CA ARG A 15 23.89 42.19 -2.68
C ARG A 15 23.51 40.90 -3.40
N THR A 16 24.09 40.62 -4.56
CA THR A 16 23.81 39.41 -5.34
C THR A 16 24.26 38.15 -4.62
N ASP A 17 25.43 38.15 -3.98
CA ASP A 17 25.93 36.99 -3.23
C ASP A 17 25.06 36.64 -2.03
N ASN A 18 24.51 37.65 -1.35
CA ASN A 18 23.57 37.46 -0.25
C ASN A 18 22.22 36.92 -0.76
N LEU A 19 21.71 37.37 -1.90
CA LEU A 19 20.50 36.80 -2.52
C LEU A 19 20.73 35.34 -2.96
N ILE A 20 21.88 35.06 -3.58
CA ILE A 20 22.25 33.70 -4.02
C ILE A 20 22.40 32.78 -2.79
N GLY A 21 23.01 33.25 -1.71
CA GLY A 21 23.13 32.50 -0.45
C GLY A 21 21.78 32.20 0.19
N ASN A 22 20.87 33.18 0.24
CA ASN A 22 19.51 32.99 0.77
C ASN A 22 18.68 32.01 -0.09
N LEU A 23 18.78 32.11 -1.42
CA LEU A 23 18.13 31.19 -2.36
C LEU A 23 18.66 29.77 -2.20
N LYS A 24 19.98 29.62 -2.05
CA LYS A 24 20.60 28.32 -1.81
C LYS A 24 20.14 27.72 -0.48
N GLY A 25 20.13 28.50 0.61
CA GLY A 25 19.64 28.03 1.91
C GLY A 25 18.17 27.62 1.88
N TYR A 26 17.34 28.34 1.11
CA TYR A 26 15.95 27.96 0.89
C TYR A 26 15.82 26.66 0.09
N LEU A 27 16.60 26.48 -0.98
CA LEU A 27 16.63 25.25 -1.77
C LEU A 27 17.10 24.04 -0.95
N ASP A 28 18.15 24.20 -0.13
CA ASP A 28 18.63 23.15 0.77
C ASP A 28 17.54 22.77 1.77
N THR A 29 16.86 23.76 2.37
CA THR A 29 15.74 23.51 3.29
C THR A 29 14.59 22.76 2.60
N ARG A 30 14.25 23.15 1.36
CA ARG A 30 13.21 22.48 0.57
C ARG A 30 13.59 21.02 0.26
N LEU A 31 14.84 20.78 -0.08
CA LEU A 31 15.35 19.45 -0.39
C LEU A 31 15.34 18.54 0.85
N ASP A 32 15.73 19.08 2.01
CA ASP A 32 15.66 18.37 3.28
C ASP A 32 14.21 18.04 3.65
N LEU A 33 13.27 18.97 3.43
CA LEU A 33 11.86 18.73 3.67
C LEU A 33 11.33 17.56 2.82
N VAL A 34 11.65 17.56 1.52
CA VAL A 34 11.26 16.48 0.60
C VAL A 34 11.88 15.15 1.03
N ARG A 35 13.16 15.16 1.42
CA ARG A 35 13.85 13.96 1.92
C ARG A 35 13.17 13.39 3.17
N LEU A 36 12.81 14.25 4.11
CA LEU A 36 12.10 13.86 5.34
C LEU A 36 10.72 13.27 5.01
N GLU A 37 9.94 13.94 4.17
CA GLU A 37 8.60 13.47 3.78
C GLU A 37 8.67 12.11 3.06
N VAL A 38 9.65 11.92 2.17
CA VAL A 38 9.90 10.64 1.50
C VAL A 38 10.27 9.57 2.52
N GLN A 39 11.18 9.86 3.46
CA GLN A 39 11.56 8.90 4.50
C GLN A 39 10.37 8.50 5.37
N GLU A 40 9.52 9.45 5.75
CA GLU A 40 8.32 9.18 6.56
C GLU A 40 7.32 8.31 5.81
N LYS A 41 7.02 8.65 4.55
CA LYS A 41 6.14 7.85 3.69
C LYS A 41 6.69 6.44 3.46
N VAL A 42 7.99 6.31 3.19
CA VAL A 42 8.64 5.01 3.00
C VAL A 42 8.60 4.19 4.29
N LYS A 43 8.91 4.79 5.44
CA LYS A 43 8.81 4.10 6.74
C LYS A 43 7.39 3.60 7.00
N GLY A 44 6.39 4.46 6.81
CA GLY A 44 4.98 4.08 6.99
C GLY A 44 4.57 2.93 6.06
N ALA A 45 4.92 3.04 4.77
CA ALA A 45 4.63 2.01 3.79
C ALA A 45 5.33 0.68 4.10
N VAL A 46 6.63 0.72 4.45
CA VAL A 46 7.41 -0.48 4.78
C VAL A 46 6.89 -1.14 6.04
N VAL A 47 6.65 -0.39 7.11
CA VAL A 47 6.13 -0.93 8.38
C VAL A 47 4.74 -1.53 8.18
N GLY A 48 3.84 -0.82 7.49
CA GLY A 48 2.50 -1.32 7.17
C GLY A 48 2.54 -2.58 6.33
N THR A 49 3.38 -2.61 5.30
CA THR A 49 3.55 -3.79 4.43
C THR A 49 4.13 -4.97 5.20
N MET A 50 5.19 -4.77 5.98
CA MET A 50 5.80 -5.83 6.80
C MET A 50 4.81 -6.41 7.79
N HIS A 51 4.04 -5.56 8.48
CA HIS A 51 3.01 -6.01 9.41
C HIS A 51 1.93 -6.81 8.69
N GLY A 52 1.44 -6.32 7.55
CA GLY A 52 0.45 -7.01 6.73
C GLY A 52 0.94 -8.37 6.24
N VAL A 53 2.17 -8.45 5.73
CA VAL A 53 2.79 -9.70 5.27
C VAL A 53 2.99 -10.69 6.43
N ALA A 54 3.42 -10.21 7.59
CA ALA A 54 3.58 -11.07 8.77
C ALA A 54 2.23 -11.66 9.22
N MET A 55 1.18 -10.81 9.35
CA MET A 55 -0.18 -11.24 9.66
C MET A 55 -0.71 -12.24 8.63
N ALA A 56 -0.56 -11.94 7.34
CA ALA A 56 -1.01 -12.81 6.26
C ALA A 56 -0.29 -14.17 6.27
N THR A 57 1.02 -14.18 6.55
CA THR A 57 1.82 -15.42 6.64
C THR A 57 1.36 -16.28 7.81
N ILE A 58 1.18 -15.70 9.00
CA ILE A 58 0.70 -16.42 10.18
C ILE A 58 -0.71 -16.96 9.93
N GLY A 59 -1.61 -16.12 9.40
CA GLY A 59 -2.96 -16.52 9.05
C GLY A 59 -3.00 -17.65 8.02
N LEU A 60 -2.12 -17.60 7.01
CA LEU A 60 -1.98 -18.65 6.00
C LEU A 60 -1.51 -19.97 6.62
N PHE A 61 -0.49 -19.96 7.48
CA PHE A 61 -0.04 -21.18 8.15
C PHE A 61 -1.12 -21.74 9.08
N PHE A 62 -1.81 -20.89 9.84
CA PHE A 62 -2.93 -21.31 10.67
C PHE A 62 -4.02 -22.00 9.83
N PHE A 63 -4.44 -21.36 8.73
CA PHE A 63 -5.48 -21.91 7.85
C PHE A 63 -5.04 -23.23 7.17
N LEU A 64 -3.78 -23.30 6.75
CA LEU A 64 -3.19 -24.52 6.17
C LEU A 64 -3.21 -25.67 7.17
N PHE A 65 -2.68 -25.44 8.38
CA PHE A 65 -2.67 -26.46 9.42
C PHE A 65 -4.08 -26.83 9.89
N LEU A 66 -5.00 -25.88 9.93
CA LEU A 66 -6.40 -26.16 10.23
C LEU A 66 -7.02 -27.11 9.20
N ASN A 67 -6.76 -26.91 7.90
CA ASN A 67 -7.24 -27.81 6.85
C ASN A 67 -6.64 -29.21 6.95
N ILE A 68 -5.33 -29.28 7.19
CA ILE A 68 -4.64 -30.56 7.38
C ILE A 68 -5.21 -31.28 8.62
N PHE A 69 -5.41 -30.54 9.72
CA PHE A 69 -6.02 -31.06 10.93
C PHE A 69 -7.44 -31.57 10.68
N LEU A 70 -8.29 -30.83 9.97
CA LEU A 70 -9.63 -31.29 9.59
C LEU A 70 -9.57 -32.58 8.76
N GLY A 71 -8.67 -32.66 7.78
CA GLY A 71 -8.49 -33.88 6.99
C GLY A 71 -8.10 -35.09 7.84
N LEU A 72 -7.16 -34.91 8.77
CA LEU A 72 -6.72 -35.95 9.70
C LEU A 72 -7.82 -36.33 10.70
N LEU A 73 -8.55 -35.35 11.24
CA LEU A 73 -9.66 -35.59 12.15
C LEU A 73 -10.76 -36.41 11.49
N LEU A 74 -11.09 -36.10 10.23
CA LEU A 74 -12.07 -36.89 9.46
C LEU A 74 -11.52 -38.29 9.15
N ASN A 75 -10.23 -38.44 8.84
CA ASN A 75 -9.62 -39.75 8.65
C ASN A 75 -9.81 -40.64 9.88
N GLU A 76 -9.56 -40.11 11.08
CA GLU A 76 -9.72 -40.86 12.33
C GLU A 76 -11.19 -41.18 12.63
N LEU A 77 -12.11 -40.26 12.31
CA LEU A 77 -13.54 -40.48 12.50
C LEU A 77 -14.12 -41.54 11.53
N LEU A 78 -13.52 -41.67 10.35
CA LEU A 78 -13.92 -42.64 9.32
C LEU A 78 -13.13 -43.95 9.39
N ASP A 79 -12.23 -44.11 10.37
CA ASP A 79 -11.34 -45.26 10.52
C ASP A 79 -10.56 -45.57 9.22
N SER A 80 -10.11 -44.53 8.52
CA SER A 80 -9.44 -44.67 7.24
C SER A 80 -8.38 -43.61 6.99
N SER A 81 -7.26 -44.01 6.37
CA SER A 81 -6.09 -43.14 6.19
C SER A 81 -6.25 -42.03 5.14
N TYR A 82 -7.28 -42.05 4.28
CA TYR A 82 -7.38 -41.11 3.15
C TYR A 82 -8.78 -40.54 2.89
N TRP A 83 -9.84 -41.14 3.42
CA TRP A 83 -11.21 -40.70 3.13
C TRP A 83 -11.54 -39.30 3.66
N GLY A 84 -10.90 -38.85 4.74
CA GLY A 84 -11.05 -37.50 5.27
C GLY A 84 -10.58 -36.42 4.28
N PHE A 85 -9.43 -36.62 3.64
CA PHE A 85 -8.98 -35.71 2.56
C PHE A 85 -9.89 -35.79 1.33
N GLY A 86 -10.41 -36.99 1.01
CA GLY A 86 -11.36 -37.17 -0.09
C GLY A 86 -12.66 -36.41 0.11
N ILE A 87 -13.20 -36.41 1.34
CA ILE A 87 -14.40 -35.64 1.70
C ILE A 87 -14.12 -34.14 1.64
N LEU A 88 -12.98 -33.68 2.15
CA LEU A 88 -12.58 -32.27 2.01
C LEU A 88 -12.50 -31.86 0.54
N ALA A 89 -11.88 -32.68 -0.32
CA ALA A 89 -11.79 -32.41 -1.75
C ALA A 89 -13.17 -32.37 -2.42
N GLY A 90 -14.05 -33.31 -2.09
CA GLY A 90 -15.44 -33.33 -2.58
C GLY A 90 -16.24 -32.11 -2.13
N PHE A 91 -16.10 -31.70 -0.86
CA PHE A 91 -16.73 -30.49 -0.34
C PHE A 91 -16.27 -29.24 -1.09
N TYR A 92 -14.96 -29.08 -1.32
CA TYR A 92 -14.42 -27.96 -2.10
C TYR A 92 -14.86 -28.00 -3.57
N LEU A 93 -14.99 -29.18 -4.17
CA LEU A 93 -15.52 -29.33 -5.53
C LEU A 93 -16.98 -28.88 -5.61
N VAL A 94 -17.81 -29.28 -4.65
CA VAL A 94 -19.22 -28.86 -4.59
C VAL A 94 -19.34 -27.34 -4.42
N LEU A 95 -18.55 -26.75 -3.51
CA LEU A 95 -18.46 -25.30 -3.36
C LEU A 95 -18.07 -24.60 -4.65
N LEU A 96 -17.09 -25.16 -5.38
CA LEU A 96 -16.65 -24.62 -6.67
C LEU A 96 -17.76 -24.67 -7.72
N ILE A 97 -18.52 -25.77 -7.80
CA ILE A 97 -19.65 -25.90 -8.72
C ILE A 97 -20.75 -24.90 -8.35
N ILE A 98 -21.10 -24.78 -7.06
CA ILE A 98 -22.08 -23.79 -6.59
C ILE A 98 -21.62 -22.38 -6.94
N PHE A 99 -20.35 -22.06 -6.76
CA PHE A 99 -19.81 -20.76 -7.10
C PHE A 99 -19.88 -20.51 -8.61
N LEU A 100 -19.52 -21.50 -9.44
CA LEU A 100 -19.52 -21.35 -10.89
C LEU A 100 -20.93 -21.22 -11.49
N VAL A 101 -21.92 -21.89 -10.90
CA VAL A 101 -23.31 -21.87 -11.35
C VAL A 101 -24.10 -20.72 -10.72
N GLY A 102 -23.82 -20.36 -9.47
CA GLY A 102 -24.56 -19.36 -8.70
C GLY A 102 -23.98 -17.95 -8.73
N VAL A 103 -22.68 -17.79 -9.01
CA VAL A 103 -22.04 -16.47 -9.12
C VAL A 103 -21.98 -16.08 -10.59
N ASP A 104 -23.11 -15.56 -11.07
CA ASP A 104 -23.13 -14.85 -12.34
C ASP A 104 -22.19 -13.63 -12.30
N LYS A 105 -21.60 -13.27 -13.43
CA LYS A 105 -20.75 -12.07 -13.57
C LYS A 105 -21.39 -10.81 -12.99
N LYS A 106 -22.73 -10.74 -13.02
CA LYS A 106 -23.54 -9.64 -12.45
C LYS A 106 -23.50 -9.58 -10.91
N ALA A 107 -23.41 -10.71 -10.22
CA ALA A 107 -23.30 -10.74 -8.76
C ALA A 107 -21.93 -10.22 -8.32
N PHE A 108 -20.87 -10.61 -9.05
CA PHE A 108 -19.52 -10.11 -8.81
C PHE A 108 -19.40 -8.62 -9.11
N GLN A 109 -19.97 -8.15 -10.23
CA GLN A 109 -20.06 -6.73 -10.57
C GLN A 109 -20.86 -5.94 -9.52
N GLY A 110 -22.02 -6.44 -9.09
CA GLY A 110 -22.84 -5.77 -8.07
C GLY A 110 -22.19 -5.71 -6.68
N MET A 111 -21.36 -6.69 -6.30
CA MET A 111 -20.53 -6.60 -5.08
C MET A 111 -19.38 -5.63 -5.25
N ALA A 112 -18.67 -5.67 -6.39
CA ALA A 112 -17.57 -4.75 -6.67
C ALA A 112 -18.05 -3.30 -6.66
N ASP A 113 -19.17 -2.99 -7.33
CA ASP A 113 -19.75 -1.65 -7.37
C ASP A 113 -20.15 -1.19 -5.96
N LYS A 114 -20.78 -2.04 -5.13
CA LYS A 114 -21.15 -1.68 -3.74
C LYS A 114 -19.95 -1.46 -2.82
N MET A 115 -18.87 -2.22 -3.00
CA MET A 115 -17.64 -2.05 -2.22
C MET A 115 -16.88 -0.79 -2.63
N LEU A 116 -16.82 -0.50 -3.93
CA LEU A 116 -16.15 0.68 -4.46
C LEU A 116 -16.95 1.96 -4.19
N ASP A 117 -18.28 1.93 -4.32
CA ASP A 117 -19.16 3.07 -4.04
C ASP A 117 -19.10 3.48 -2.56
N ASN A 118 -19.08 2.53 -1.62
CA ASN A 118 -19.00 2.88 -0.20
C ASN A 118 -17.62 3.43 0.23
N THR A 119 -16.54 3.08 -0.48
CA THR A 119 -15.19 3.59 -0.20
C THR A 119 -14.89 4.90 -0.95
N ILE A 120 -15.46 5.13 -2.14
CA ILE A 120 -15.18 6.31 -2.97
C ILE A 120 -16.26 7.40 -2.85
N TYR A 121 -17.55 7.07 -2.74
CA TYR A 121 -18.63 8.09 -2.77
C TYR A 121 -18.83 8.82 -1.43
N LYS A 122 -18.36 8.24 -0.31
CA LYS A 122 -18.50 8.86 1.02
C LYS A 122 -17.47 9.96 1.32
N SER A 123 -16.41 10.10 0.53
CA SER A 123 -15.37 11.12 0.76
C SER A 123 -15.73 12.50 0.21
N ASP A 124 -16.59 12.58 -0.82
CA ASP A 124 -16.93 13.85 -1.50
C ASP A 124 -18.16 14.55 -0.89
N LYS A 125 -19.14 13.80 -0.38
CA LYS A 125 -20.38 14.36 0.21
C LYS A 125 -20.30 14.83 1.67
N ARG A 126 -19.09 14.89 2.26
CA ARG A 126 -18.88 15.51 3.58
C ARG A 126 -18.32 16.94 3.51
N GLN A 127 -18.11 17.48 2.31
CA GLN A 127 -17.61 18.83 2.10
C GLN A 127 -18.55 19.76 1.32
N ALA A 128 -19.83 19.37 1.13
CA ALA A 128 -20.86 20.25 0.58
C ALA A 128 -21.96 20.50 1.62
#